data_AF-A0A853JTM3-F1
#
_entry.id   AF-A0A853JTM3-F1
#
_cell.length_a   1.000
_cell.length_b   1.000
_cell.length_c   1.000
_cell.angle_alpha   90.00
_cell.angle_beta   90.00
_cell.angle_gamma   90.00
#
_symmetry.space_group_name_H-M   'P 1'
#
loop_
_entity.id
_entity.type
_entity.pdbx_description
1 polymer ?
#
loop_
_entity_poly.entity_id
_entity_poly.type
_entity_poly.pdbx_seq_one_letter_code
_entity_poly.pdbx_strand_id
1 'polypeptide(L)'
;MGQRKEIGWLNSLKGIAIMAVVFDHMHNFLYQSEYLWSLSFYSVTLFPFVAGITSCLSMEKRMRLDCYDLVYTWKRLKKILIPYAVATAFYVFAKNQFFDFKTYLEALVTFSGAAPFYFIVYFVQLIVAAPLLFLMIYKIKRKSLHVLFLIGTAVFSGLCLKFTYIIKTWGGGDIYLVQHIC
;
A
#
# COMPACT_ATOMS: atom_id res chain seq x y z
N MET A 1 31.71 -3.77 0.01
CA MET A 1 31.10 -3.99 -1.34
C MET A 1 29.76 -4.77 -1.31
N GLY A 2 29.42 -5.53 -0.25
CA GLY A 2 28.18 -6.32 -0.17
C GLY A 2 26.86 -5.52 -0.12
N GLN A 3 26.76 -4.48 0.71
CA GLN A 3 25.49 -3.75 0.90
C GLN A 3 24.94 -3.04 -0.36
N ARG A 4 25.79 -2.63 -1.32
CA ARG A 4 25.29 -2.01 -2.58
C ARG A 4 24.66 -3.03 -3.51
N LYS A 5 25.19 -4.26 -3.57
CA LYS A 5 24.59 -5.35 -4.35
C LYS A 5 23.27 -5.79 -3.73
N GLU A 6 23.17 -5.82 -2.40
CA GLU A 6 21.92 -6.13 -1.68
C GLU A 6 20.78 -5.14 -1.97
N ILE A 7 21.09 -3.86 -2.11
CA ILE A 7 20.09 -2.84 -2.47
C ILE A 7 19.70 -2.93 -3.96
N GLY A 8 20.63 -3.37 -4.82
CA GLY A 8 20.41 -3.49 -6.27
C GLY A 8 19.34 -4.52 -6.63
N TRP A 9 19.39 -5.72 -6.04
CA TRP A 9 18.37 -6.75 -6.30
C TRP A 9 17.01 -6.36 -5.72
N LEU A 10 16.98 -5.74 -4.53
CA LEU A 10 15.73 -5.22 -3.92
C LEU A 10 15.08 -4.15 -4.82
N ASN A 11 15.87 -3.23 -5.38
CA ASN A 11 15.34 -2.23 -6.30
C ASN A 11 14.84 -2.85 -7.61
N SER A 12 15.50 -3.89 -8.10
CA SER A 12 15.06 -4.63 -9.29
C SER A 12 13.72 -5.33 -9.05
N LEU A 13 13.55 -6.00 -7.91
CA LEU A 13 12.28 -6.62 -7.53
C LEU A 13 11.15 -5.60 -7.36
N LYS A 14 11.44 -4.42 -6.79
CA LYS A 14 10.44 -3.34 -6.75
C LYS A 14 10.02 -2.91 -8.14
N GLY A 15 10.97 -2.75 -9.06
CA GLY A 15 10.68 -2.42 -10.45
C GLY A 15 9.78 -3.46 -11.11
N ILE A 16 10.11 -4.75 -10.97
CA ILE A 16 9.30 -5.86 -11.50
C ILE A 16 7.89 -5.83 -10.90
N ALA A 17 7.77 -5.63 -9.59
CA ALA A 17 6.47 -5.60 -8.94
C ALA A 17 5.62 -4.38 -9.37
N ILE A 18 6.23 -3.20 -9.54
CA ILE A 18 5.54 -2.02 -10.09
C ILE A 18 5.06 -2.29 -11.52
N MET A 19 5.92 -2.84 -12.36
CA MET A 19 5.57 -3.16 -13.75
C MET A 19 4.41 -4.16 -13.82
N ALA A 20 4.44 -5.22 -13.00
CA ALA A 20 3.36 -6.19 -12.93
C ALA A 20 2.02 -5.54 -12.52
N VAL A 21 2.01 -4.68 -11.48
CA VAL A 21 0.80 -3.95 -11.08
C VAL A 21 0.30 -3.02 -12.19
N VAL A 22 1.19 -2.37 -12.94
CA VAL A 22 0.80 -1.53 -14.08
C VAL A 22 0.18 -2.39 -15.18
N PHE A 23 0.82 -3.50 -15.56
CA PHE A 23 0.30 -4.43 -16.57
C PHE A 23 -1.08 -4.98 -16.18
N ASP A 24 -1.28 -5.31 -14.91
CA ASP A 24 -2.55 -5.80 -14.37
C ASP A 24 -3.70 -4.80 -14.56
N HIS A 25 -3.39 -3.51 -14.48
CA HIS A 25 -4.35 -2.42 -14.64
C HIS A 25 -4.43 -1.85 -16.06
N MET A 26 -3.54 -2.24 -16.99
CA MET A 26 -3.65 -1.90 -18.40
C MET A 26 -4.74 -2.77 -19.05
N HIS A 27 -5.79 -2.15 -19.60
CA HIS A 27 -6.86 -2.83 -20.35
C HIS A 27 -7.59 -3.97 -19.62
N ASN A 28 -7.71 -3.92 -18.28
CA ASN A 28 -8.34 -5.00 -17.49
C ASN A 28 -7.72 -6.38 -17.78
N PHE A 29 -6.40 -6.44 -18.03
CA PHE A 29 -5.67 -7.64 -18.43
C PHE A 29 -5.90 -8.84 -17.49
N LEU A 30 -6.03 -8.55 -16.19
CA LEU A 30 -6.38 -9.52 -15.14
C LEU A 30 -7.68 -10.30 -15.41
N TYR A 31 -8.63 -9.72 -16.14
CA TYR A 31 -9.94 -10.30 -16.41
C TYR A 31 -10.03 -11.02 -17.75
N GLN A 32 -8.95 -11.02 -18.54
CA GLN A 32 -8.93 -11.65 -19.87
C GLN A 32 -8.41 -13.09 -19.84
N SER A 33 -7.58 -13.46 -18.86
CA SER A 33 -7.01 -14.82 -18.76
C SER A 33 -6.62 -15.15 -17.31
N GLU A 34 -7.15 -16.25 -16.79
CA GLU A 34 -6.79 -16.78 -15.45
C GLU A 34 -5.29 -17.09 -15.32
N TYR A 35 -4.65 -17.51 -16.41
CA TYR A 35 -3.22 -17.80 -16.44
C TYR A 35 -2.40 -16.54 -16.16
N LEU A 36 -2.73 -15.43 -16.82
CA LEU A 36 -2.05 -14.15 -16.64
C LEU A 36 -2.29 -13.58 -15.24
N TRP A 37 -3.52 -13.68 -14.73
CA TRP A 37 -3.84 -13.31 -13.35
C TRP A 37 -2.99 -14.07 -12.33
N SER A 38 -2.84 -15.39 -12.50
CA SER A 38 -2.04 -16.22 -11.59
C SER A 38 -0.55 -15.84 -11.61
N LEU A 39 -0.05 -15.39 -12.76
CA LEU A 39 1.33 -14.97 -12.93
C LEU A 39 1.62 -13.59 -12.36
N SER A 40 0.65 -12.71 -12.20
CA SER A 40 0.88 -11.33 -11.75
C SER A 40 0.35 -11.03 -10.35
N PHE A 41 -0.54 -11.87 -9.80
CA PHE A 41 -1.12 -11.70 -8.47
C PHE A 41 -0.08 -11.56 -7.35
N TYR A 42 1.08 -12.22 -7.48
CA TYR A 42 2.17 -12.12 -6.49
C TYR A 42 2.68 -10.68 -6.33
N SER A 43 2.52 -9.82 -7.34
CA SER A 43 3.05 -8.45 -7.36
C SER A 43 2.44 -7.57 -6.26
N VAL A 44 1.15 -7.76 -5.97
CA VAL A 44 0.39 -7.05 -4.93
C VAL A 44 0.98 -7.30 -3.55
N THR A 45 1.55 -8.48 -3.31
CA THR A 45 2.18 -8.85 -2.02
C THR A 45 3.68 -8.57 -2.02
N LEU A 46 4.35 -8.81 -3.15
CA LEU A 46 5.79 -8.61 -3.28
C LEU A 46 6.16 -7.13 -3.13
N PHE A 47 5.38 -6.22 -3.72
CA PHE A 47 5.68 -4.79 -3.66
C PHE A 47 5.70 -4.24 -2.22
N PRO A 48 4.63 -4.43 -1.40
CA PRO A 48 4.65 -4.07 0.02
C PRO A 48 5.76 -4.75 0.83
N PHE A 49 6.05 -6.02 0.54
CA PHE A 49 7.09 -6.78 1.23
C PHE A 49 8.49 -6.17 1.02
N VAL A 50 8.86 -5.93 -0.24
CA VAL A 50 10.16 -5.34 -0.57
C VAL A 50 10.24 -3.88 -0.08
N ALA A 51 9.12 -3.15 -0.12
CA ALA A 51 9.01 -1.83 0.51
C ALA A 51 9.22 -1.89 2.04
N GLY A 52 8.72 -2.93 2.71
CA GLY A 52 8.93 -3.20 4.13
C GLY A 52 10.39 -3.47 4.47
N ILE A 53 11.05 -4.38 3.76
CA ILE A 53 12.49 -4.69 3.95
C ILE A 53 13.34 -3.44 3.82
N THR A 54 13.16 -2.70 2.72
CA THR A 54 13.92 -1.47 2.49
C THR A 54 13.63 -0.37 3.52
N SER A 55 12.41 -0.32 4.05
CA SER A 55 12.06 0.56 5.17
C SER A 55 12.80 0.17 6.44
N CYS A 56 12.87 -1.13 6.76
CA CYS A 56 13.59 -1.67 7.90
C CYS A 56 15.08 -1.32 7.83
N LEU A 57 15.74 -1.63 6.69
CA LEU A 57 17.15 -1.30 6.46
C LEU A 57 17.44 0.21 6.57
N SER A 58 16.52 1.05 6.07
CA SER A 58 16.63 2.52 6.19
C SER A 58 16.53 2.99 7.65
N MET A 59 15.66 2.38 8.44
CA MET A 59 15.49 2.71 9.86
C MET A 59 16.65 2.17 10.71
N GLU A 60 17.14 0.96 10.42
CA GLU A 60 18.31 0.39 11.05
C GLU A 60 19.57 1.24 10.83
N LYS A 61 19.79 1.72 9.60
CA LYS A 61 20.91 2.65 9.28
C LYS A 61 20.80 4.00 9.99
N ARG A 62 19.60 4.42 10.36
CA ARG A 62 19.38 5.64 11.14
C ARG A 62 19.53 5.40 12.66
N MET A 63 20.06 4.23 13.06
CA MET A 63 20.40 3.77 14.42
C MET A 63 19.99 4.76 15.51
N ARG A 64 18.88 4.43 16.21
CA ARG A 64 18.25 5.13 17.36
C ARG A 64 16.99 5.93 17.04
N LEU A 65 15.96 5.23 16.55
CA LEU A 65 14.61 5.62 16.95
C LEU A 65 14.42 5.18 18.39
N ASP A 66 14.64 6.08 19.34
CA ASP A 66 14.20 5.88 20.73
C ASP A 66 12.69 6.06 20.88
N CYS A 67 12.12 6.86 19.99
CA CYS A 67 10.70 7.17 19.89
C CYS A 67 10.25 7.21 18.41
N TYR A 68 8.95 7.36 18.20
CA TYR A 68 8.37 7.46 16.86
C TYR A 68 8.81 8.76 16.16
N ASP A 69 9.51 8.64 15.02
CA ASP A 69 9.96 9.80 14.24
C ASP A 69 8.88 10.27 13.25
N LEU A 70 8.14 11.29 13.69
CA LEU A 70 7.14 11.99 12.89
C LEU A 70 7.74 12.65 11.65
N VAL A 71 8.96 13.18 11.74
CA VAL A 71 9.61 13.90 10.63
C VAL A 71 9.99 12.93 9.51
N TYR A 72 10.56 11.78 9.86
CA TYR A 72 10.84 10.70 8.91
C TYR A 72 9.56 10.19 8.24
N THR A 73 8.53 9.92 9.03
CA THR A 73 7.24 9.44 8.52
C THR A 73 6.61 10.45 7.58
N TRP A 74 6.55 11.73 7.97
CA TRP A 74 5.99 12.81 7.15
C TRP A 74 6.77 13.00 5.84
N LYS A 75 8.10 12.93 5.88
CA LYS A 75 8.95 13.00 4.68
C LYS A 75 8.65 11.88 3.68
N ARG A 76 8.18 10.72 4.12
CA ARG A 76 7.77 9.61 3.26
C ARG A 76 6.33 9.79 2.78
N LEU A 77 5.41 10.15 3.68
CA LEU A 77 4.00 10.38 3.34
C LEU A 77 3.85 11.42 2.24
N LYS A 78 4.54 12.57 2.34
CA LYS A 78 4.45 13.62 1.32
C LYS A 78 4.86 13.17 -0.07
N LYS A 79 5.77 12.19 -0.20
CA LYS A 79 6.20 11.65 -1.51
C LYS A 79 5.10 10.85 -2.21
N ILE A 80 4.07 10.42 -1.48
CA ILE A 80 2.91 9.71 -2.04
C ILE A 80 1.70 10.65 -2.08
N LEU A 81 1.46 11.39 -1.00
CA LEU A 81 0.31 12.29 -0.89
C LEU A 81 0.37 13.47 -1.87
N ILE A 82 1.55 14.04 -2.15
CA ILE A 82 1.66 15.15 -3.11
C ILE A 82 1.35 14.68 -4.55
N PRO A 83 1.99 13.63 -5.10
CA PRO A 83 1.61 13.12 -6.41
C PRO A 83 0.14 12.69 -6.50
N TYR A 84 -0.40 12.10 -5.42
CA TYR A 84 -1.81 11.76 -5.34
C TYR A 84 -2.72 13.01 -5.42
N ALA A 85 -2.43 14.05 -4.65
CA ALA A 85 -3.20 15.30 -4.69
C ALA A 85 -3.18 15.94 -6.08
N VAL A 86 -2.00 15.98 -6.71
CA VAL A 86 -1.83 16.49 -8.07
C VAL A 86 -2.61 15.65 -9.08
N ALA A 87 -2.52 14.32 -9.00
CA ALA A 87 -3.24 13.40 -9.89
C ALA A 87 -4.77 13.54 -9.73
N THR A 88 -5.27 13.69 -8.51
CA THR A 88 -6.69 13.93 -8.23
C THR A 88 -7.15 15.28 -8.80
N ALA A 89 -6.33 16.33 -8.71
CA ALA A 89 -6.64 17.62 -9.33
C ALA A 89 -6.77 17.52 -10.86
N PHE A 90 -5.81 16.83 -11.52
CA PHE A 90 -5.89 16.56 -12.96
C PHE A 90 -7.11 15.74 -13.34
N TYR A 91 -7.44 14.71 -12.56
CA TYR A 91 -8.60 13.88 -12.82
C TYR A 91 -9.92 14.67 -12.73
N VAL A 92 -10.09 15.47 -11.67
CA VAL A 92 -11.29 16.31 -11.49
C VAL A 92 -11.42 17.31 -12.62
N PHE A 93 -10.31 17.97 -12.99
CA PHE A 93 -10.29 18.91 -14.11
C PHE A 93 -10.63 18.24 -15.44
N ALA A 94 -10.04 17.08 -15.73
CA ALA A 94 -10.30 16.34 -16.96
C ALA A 94 -11.74 15.81 -17.03
N LYS A 95 -12.32 15.37 -15.91
CA LYS A 95 -13.69 14.85 -15.87
C LYS A 95 -14.75 15.94 -15.99
N ASN A 96 -14.58 17.02 -15.24
CA ASN A 96 -15.59 18.08 -15.16
C ASN A 96 -15.37 19.17 -16.23
N GLN A 97 -14.22 19.20 -16.93
CA GLN A 97 -13.79 20.26 -17.85
C GLN A 97 -13.60 21.64 -17.18
N PHE A 98 -13.81 21.72 -15.87
CA PHE A 98 -13.51 22.85 -15.00
C PHE A 98 -13.02 22.32 -13.64
N PHE A 99 -12.31 23.16 -12.89
CA PHE A 99 -11.82 22.78 -11.57
C PHE A 99 -12.89 23.06 -10.51
N ASP A 100 -13.58 22.02 -10.06
CA ASP A 100 -14.47 22.09 -8.90
C ASP A 100 -13.69 21.79 -7.62
N PHE A 101 -13.48 22.82 -6.79
CA PHE A 101 -12.75 22.69 -5.54
C PHE A 101 -13.46 21.79 -4.51
N LYS A 102 -14.80 21.78 -4.49
CA LYS A 102 -15.58 20.94 -3.58
C LYS A 102 -15.41 19.47 -3.93
N THR A 103 -15.58 19.12 -5.20
CA THR A 103 -15.35 17.76 -5.69
C THR A 103 -13.90 17.33 -5.48
N TYR A 104 -12.94 18.24 -5.71
CA TYR A 104 -11.53 17.97 -5.46
C TYR A 104 -11.26 17.62 -3.98
N LEU A 105 -11.76 18.42 -3.04
CA LEU A 105 -11.58 18.17 -1.60
C LEU A 105 -12.22 16.85 -1.16
N GLU A 106 -13.44 16.60 -1.61
CA GLU A 106 -14.15 15.35 -1.32
C GLU A 106 -13.37 14.14 -1.84
N ALA A 107 -12.93 14.18 -3.10
CA ALA A 107 -12.11 13.12 -3.71
C ALA A 107 -10.77 12.95 -2.98
N LEU A 108 -10.13 14.06 -2.57
CA LEU A 108 -8.85 14.06 -1.88
C LEU A 108 -8.95 13.33 -0.52
N VAL A 109 -9.98 13.63 0.27
CA VAL A 109 -10.18 13.06 1.62
C VAL A 109 -10.68 11.62 1.56
N THR A 110 -11.60 11.32 0.64
CA THR A 110 -12.21 9.99 0.53
C THR A 110 -11.37 9.00 -0.28
N PHE A 111 -10.26 9.46 -0.88
CA PHE A 111 -9.44 8.65 -1.80
C PHE A 111 -10.21 8.08 -3.00
N SER A 112 -11.29 8.76 -3.38
CA SER A 112 -12.22 8.34 -4.45
C SER A 112 -11.93 8.96 -5.81
N GLY A 113 -10.81 9.68 -5.94
CA GLY A 113 -10.45 10.37 -7.20
C GLY A 113 -10.43 9.43 -8.41
N ALA A 114 -9.90 8.22 -8.28
CA ALA A 114 -9.96 7.21 -9.33
C ALA A 114 -9.98 5.82 -8.69
N ALA A 115 -10.51 4.82 -9.41
CA ALA A 115 -10.54 3.43 -8.93
C ALA A 115 -9.19 2.92 -8.38
N PRO A 116 -8.02 3.13 -9.01
CA PRO A 116 -6.75 2.65 -8.45
C PRO A 116 -6.26 3.43 -7.20
N PHE A 117 -6.89 4.53 -6.82
CA PHE A 117 -6.40 5.36 -5.72
C PHE A 117 -6.69 4.77 -4.32
N TYR A 118 -7.49 3.71 -4.20
CA TYR A 118 -7.65 2.99 -2.92
C TYR A 118 -6.31 2.45 -2.39
N PHE A 119 -5.37 2.10 -3.28
CA PHE A 119 -4.04 1.62 -2.90
C PHE A 119 -3.23 2.70 -2.18
N ILE A 120 -3.52 3.99 -2.39
CA ILE A 120 -2.82 5.08 -1.71
C ILE A 120 -3.10 5.03 -0.20
N VAL A 121 -4.35 4.78 0.20
CA VAL A 121 -4.73 4.61 1.61
C VAL A 121 -3.94 3.47 2.25
N TYR A 122 -3.85 2.34 1.56
CA TYR A 122 -3.08 1.19 2.01
C TYR A 122 -1.58 1.53 2.19
N PHE A 123 -0.96 2.25 1.25
CA PHE A 123 0.44 2.66 1.40
C PHE A 123 0.65 3.68 2.52
N VAL A 124 -0.30 4.61 2.73
CA VAL A 124 -0.27 5.54 3.87
C VAL A 124 -0.27 4.77 5.18
N GLN A 125 -1.16 3.78 5.34
CA GLN A 125 -1.21 2.90 6.51
C GLN A 125 0.12 2.17 6.74
N LEU A 126 0.71 1.60 5.68
CA LEU A 126 2.01 0.91 5.79
C LEU A 126 3.16 1.84 6.18
N ILE A 127 3.20 3.07 5.65
CA ILE A 127 4.24 4.05 5.99
C ILE A 127 4.15 4.45 7.46
N VAL A 128 2.94 4.65 7.98
CA VAL A 128 2.69 5.00 9.38
C VAL A 128 2.94 3.81 10.31
N ALA A 129 2.59 2.59 9.89
CA ALA A 129 2.80 1.39 10.69
C ALA A 129 4.28 0.98 10.78
N ALA A 130 5.08 1.24 9.74
CA ALA A 130 6.45 0.74 9.66
C ALA A 130 7.37 1.16 10.83
N PRO A 131 7.41 2.43 11.28
CA PRO A 131 8.19 2.81 12.46
C PRO A 131 7.69 2.18 13.76
N LEU A 132 6.36 2.00 13.92
CA LEU A 132 5.79 1.32 15.09
C LEU A 132 6.22 -0.14 15.14
N LEU A 133 6.13 -0.83 14.01
CA LEU A 133 6.60 -2.22 13.87
C LEU A 133 8.10 -2.33 14.16
N PHE A 134 8.90 -1.39 13.64
CA PHE A 134 10.34 -1.35 13.87
C PHE A 134 10.66 -1.16 15.36
N LEU A 135 10.03 -0.19 16.03
CA LEU A 135 10.18 0.04 17.48
C LEU A 135 9.75 -1.19 18.28
N MET A 136 8.62 -1.80 17.93
CA MET A 136 8.11 -2.99 18.61
C MET A 136 9.09 -4.15 18.55
N ILE A 137 9.74 -4.37 17.39
CA ILE A 137 10.71 -5.45 17.19
C ILE A 137 12.05 -5.15 17.88
N TYR A 138 12.56 -3.92 17.80
CA TYR A 138 13.89 -3.58 18.32
C TYR A 138 13.91 -3.25 19.83
N LYS A 139 12.84 -2.67 20.39
CA LYS A 139 12.81 -2.25 21.80
C LYS A 139 12.33 -3.38 22.71
N ILE A 140 11.41 -4.22 22.24
CA ILE A 140 10.89 -5.32 23.06
C ILE A 140 11.71 -6.58 22.81
N LYS A 141 12.39 -7.10 23.83
CA LYS A 141 13.16 -8.35 23.71
C LYS A 141 12.32 -9.62 23.85
N ARG A 142 11.11 -9.48 24.40
CA ARG A 142 10.24 -10.61 24.75
C ARG A 142 9.46 -11.08 23.51
N LYS A 143 9.88 -12.22 22.96
CA LYS A 143 9.29 -12.80 21.74
C LYS A 143 7.77 -13.00 21.80
N SER A 144 7.22 -13.35 22.97
CA SER A 144 5.77 -13.53 23.15
C SER A 144 4.98 -12.23 22.92
N LEU A 145 5.57 -11.06 23.17
CA LEU A 145 4.92 -9.77 22.93
C LEU A 145 4.90 -9.40 21.44
N HIS A 146 5.91 -9.82 20.65
CA HIS A 146 5.84 -9.65 19.20
C HIS A 146 4.72 -10.50 18.60
N VAL A 147 4.60 -11.76 19.05
CA VAL A 147 3.51 -12.65 18.60
C VAL A 147 2.15 -12.07 19.00
N LEU A 148 2.01 -11.61 20.25
CA LEU A 148 0.77 -10.95 20.69
C LEU A 148 0.44 -9.70 19.88
N PHE A 149 1.44 -8.89 19.53
CA PHE A 149 1.25 -7.70 18.70
C PHE A 149 0.85 -8.03 17.26
N LEU A 150 1.45 -9.08 16.68
CA LEU A 150 1.05 -9.57 15.36
C LEU A 150 -0.38 -10.11 15.38
N ILE A 151 -0.76 -10.86 16.41
CA ILE A 151 -2.15 -11.30 16.60
C ILE A 151 -3.08 -10.10 16.76
N GLY A 152 -2.71 -9.12 17.59
CA GLY A 152 -3.51 -7.91 17.80
C GLY A 152 -3.71 -7.10 16.52
N THR A 153 -2.65 -6.92 15.72
CA THR A 153 -2.74 -6.23 14.43
C THR A 153 -3.53 -7.03 13.39
N ALA A 154 -3.42 -8.37 13.38
CA ALA A 154 -4.22 -9.23 12.51
C ALA A 154 -5.72 -9.19 12.87
N VAL A 155 -6.06 -9.26 14.16
CA VAL A 155 -7.44 -9.13 14.65
C VAL A 155 -7.99 -7.74 14.33
N PHE A 156 -7.22 -6.69 14.62
CA PHE A 156 -7.60 -5.31 14.30
C PHE A 156 -7.83 -5.12 12.79
N SER A 157 -6.92 -5.63 11.96
CA SER A 157 -7.09 -5.62 10.50
C SER A 157 -8.35 -6.37 10.08
N GLY A 158 -8.62 -7.55 10.64
CA GLY A 158 -9.84 -8.33 10.38
C GLY A 158 -11.12 -7.60 10.76
N LEU A 159 -11.11 -6.83 11.84
CA LEU A 159 -12.22 -5.95 12.21
C LEU A 159 -12.37 -4.78 11.24
N CYS A 160 -11.26 -4.15 10.82
CA CYS A 160 -11.26 -3.06 9.85
C CYS A 160 -11.73 -3.47 8.45
N LEU A 161 -11.58 -4.75 8.06
CA LEU A 161 -12.13 -5.26 6.80
C LEU A 161 -13.65 -5.09 6.70
N LYS A 162 -14.38 -5.14 7.82
CA LYS A 162 -15.83 -4.91 7.85
C LYS A 162 -16.23 -3.47 7.51
N PHE A 163 -15.31 -2.52 7.68
CA PHE A 163 -15.54 -1.09 7.51
C PHE A 163 -14.85 -0.52 6.26
N THR A 164 -14.06 -1.31 5.55
CA THR A 164 -13.34 -0.88 4.34
C THR A 164 -13.97 -1.50 3.10
N TYR A 165 -14.08 -0.71 2.02
CA TYR A 165 -14.53 -1.14 0.70
C TYR A 165 -13.63 -2.22 0.04
N ILE A 166 -12.57 -2.64 0.74
CA ILE A 166 -11.57 -3.63 0.34
C ILE A 166 -12.20 -4.95 -0.10
N ILE A 167 -13.25 -5.44 0.58
CA ILE A 167 -13.92 -6.69 0.18
C ILE A 167 -14.62 -6.56 -1.19
N LYS A 168 -15.15 -5.37 -1.52
CA LYS A 168 -15.79 -5.13 -2.82
C LYS A 168 -14.79 -4.86 -3.94
N THR A 169 -13.58 -4.38 -3.64
CA THR A 169 -12.60 -3.97 -4.65
C THR A 169 -11.40 -4.92 -4.80
N TRP A 170 -11.17 -5.84 -3.87
CA TRP A 170 -10.15 -6.88 -4.03
C TRP A 170 -10.60 -7.91 -5.07
N GLY A 171 -10.12 -7.72 -6.30
CA GLY A 171 -9.83 -8.79 -7.25
C GLY A 171 -10.99 -9.69 -7.67
N GLY A 172 -12.19 -9.16 -7.89
CA GLY A 172 -13.32 -9.95 -8.41
C GLY A 172 -14.30 -10.49 -7.37
N GLY A 173 -14.47 -9.81 -6.22
CA GLY A 173 -15.50 -10.16 -5.23
C GLY A 173 -16.94 -10.21 -5.78
N ASP A 174 -17.23 -9.50 -6.88
CA ASP A 174 -18.51 -9.62 -7.59
C ASP A 174 -18.69 -10.99 -8.27
N ILE A 175 -17.63 -11.74 -8.55
CA ILE A 175 -17.72 -13.06 -9.21
C ILE A 175 -18.13 -14.15 -8.21
N TYR A 176 -17.75 -14.03 -6.93
CA TYR A 176 -18.08 -15.05 -5.91
C TYR A 176 -19.35 -14.74 -5.10
N LEU A 177 -19.78 -13.47 -5.03
CA LEU A 177 -21.04 -13.11 -4.36
C LEU A 177 -22.28 -13.36 -5.22
N VAL A 178 -22.13 -13.45 -6.55
CA VAL A 178 -23.23 -13.71 -7.49
C VAL A 178 -23.55 -15.21 -7.63
N GLN A 179 -22.66 -16.13 -7.22
CA GLN A 179 -22.92 -17.58 -7.33
C GLN A 179 -23.68 -18.21 -6.16
N HIS A 180 -24.01 -17.47 -5.10
CA HIS A 180 -24.81 -17.98 -3.97
C HIS A 180 -26.19 -17.32 -3.82
N ILE A 181 -26.65 -16.59 -4.84
CA ILE A 181 -28.03 -16.10 -4.93
C ILE A 181 -28.59 -16.47 -6.31
N CYS A 182 -28.73 -17.77 -6.55
CA CYS A 182 -29.77 -18.34 -7.40
C CYS A 182 -30.58 -19.31 -6.54
#